data_AF-A0A2V6QCG6-F1
#
_entry.id   AF-A0A2V6QCG6-F1
#
_cell.length_a   1.000
_cell.length_b   1.000
_cell.length_c   1.000
_cell.angle_alpha   90.00
_cell.angle_beta   90.00
_cell.angle_gamma   90.00
#
_symmetry.space_group_name_H-M   'P 1'
#
loop_
_entity.id
_entity.type
_entity.pdbx_description
1 polymer ?
#
loop_
_entity_poly.entity_id
_entity_poly.type
_entity_poly.pdbx_seq_one_letter_code
_entity_poly.pdbx_strand_id
1 'polypeptide(L)'
;MAPVVAALLALGGAWAAVHGAGLVVRAVRHADDPSSSLWIIGGIRGLVVAVAVWALAGGWLFGQTWLLVFGVVFLAEELYETGVVVLLLRMAGSGGA
;
A
#
# COMPACT_ATOMS: atom_id res chain seq x y z
N MET A 1 -1.84 -7.66 -24.58
CA MET A 1 -1.09 -7.45 -23.33
C MET A 1 -1.77 -6.45 -22.40
N ALA A 2 -2.20 -5.27 -22.88
CA ALA A 2 -2.93 -4.26 -22.11
C ALA A 2 -4.09 -4.75 -21.21
N PRO A 3 -5.03 -5.60 -21.65
CA PRO A 3 -6.16 -6.02 -20.81
C PRO A 3 -5.73 -6.94 -19.65
N VAL A 4 -4.70 -7.75 -19.86
CA VAL A 4 -4.15 -8.64 -18.82
C VAL A 4 -3.49 -7.82 -17.72
N VAL A 5 -2.68 -6.82 -18.09
CA VAL A 5 -2.03 -5.92 -17.12
C VAL A 5 -3.09 -5.15 -16.32
N ALA A 6 -4.10 -4.60 -16.97
CA ALA A 6 -5.18 -3.90 -16.29
C ALA A 6 -5.96 -4.82 -15.34
N ALA A 7 -6.23 -6.07 -15.72
CA ALA A 7 -6.89 -7.04 -14.87
C ALA A 7 -6.04 -7.40 -13.64
N LEU A 8 -4.73 -7.61 -13.83
CA LEU A 8 -3.80 -7.88 -12.73
C LEU A 8 -3.70 -6.69 -11.77
N LEU A 9 -3.65 -5.47 -12.27
CA LEU A 9 -3.66 -4.26 -11.44
C LEU A 9 -4.99 -4.14 -10.69
N ALA A 10 -6.13 -4.34 -11.36
CA ALA A 10 -7.44 -4.27 -10.71
C ALA A 10 -7.57 -5.29 -9.56
N LEU A 11 -7.14 -6.54 -9.79
CA LEU A 11 -7.13 -7.60 -8.79
C LEU A 11 -6.13 -7.32 -7.66
N GLY A 12 -4.92 -6.86 -7.99
CA GLY A 12 -3.90 -6.48 -7.02
C GLY A 12 -4.37 -5.34 -6.10
N GLY A 13 -4.99 -4.31 -6.69
CA GLY A 13 -5.59 -3.20 -5.94
C GLY A 13 -6.75 -3.65 -5.04
N ALA A 14 -7.63 -4.52 -5.55
CA ALA A 14 -8.73 -5.07 -4.76
C ALA A 14 -8.23 -5.91 -3.57
N TRP A 15 -7.23 -6.77 -3.80
CA TRP A 15 -6.61 -7.55 -2.73
C TRP A 15 -5.94 -6.65 -1.68
N ALA A 16 -5.16 -5.66 -2.12
CA ALA A 16 -4.53 -4.69 -1.21
C ALA A 16 -5.56 -3.90 -0.40
N ALA A 17 -6.67 -3.50 -1.01
CA ALA A 17 -7.76 -2.81 -0.34
C ALA A 17 -8.43 -3.68 0.73
N VAL A 18 -8.76 -4.93 0.39
CA VAL A 18 -9.38 -5.87 1.34
C VAL A 18 -8.44 -6.17 2.50
N HIS A 19 -7.16 -6.41 2.21
CA HIS A 19 -6.16 -6.66 3.25
C HIS A 19 -5.96 -5.43 4.15
N GLY A 20 -5.81 -4.25 3.55
CA GLY A 20 -5.64 -2.99 4.28
C GLY A 20 -6.85 -2.65 5.16
N ALA A 21 -8.05 -2.73 4.60
CA ALA A 21 -9.29 -2.52 5.34
C ALA A 21 -9.45 -3.52 6.49
N GLY A 22 -9.08 -4.80 6.28
CA GLY A 22 -9.09 -5.81 7.33
C GLY A 22 -8.19 -5.45 8.52
N LEU A 23 -7.00 -4.91 8.24
CA LEU A 23 -6.08 -4.45 9.29
C LEU A 23 -6.59 -3.20 10.02
N VAL A 24 -7.17 -2.23 9.29
CA VAL A 24 -7.81 -1.05 9.90
C VAL A 24 -8.94 -1.47 10.82
N VAL A 25 -9.84 -2.33 10.35
CA VAL A 25 -10.97 -2.85 11.14
C VAL A 25 -10.45 -3.61 12.35
N ARG A 26 -9.40 -4.41 12.21
CA ARG A 26 -8.78 -5.15 13.31
C ARG A 26 -8.21 -4.20 14.37
N ALA A 27 -7.52 -3.14 13.95
CA ALA A 27 -6.96 -2.12 14.83
C ALA A 27 -8.06 -1.42 15.64
N VAL A 28 -9.12 -0.98 14.97
CA VAL A 28 -10.26 -0.31 15.62
C VAL A 28 -10.96 -1.24 16.61
N ARG A 29 -11.10 -2.52 16.29
CA ARG A 29 -11.72 -3.53 17.19
C ARG A 29 -10.87 -3.88 18.40
N HIS A 30 -9.56 -3.68 18.33
CA HIS A 30 -8.61 -4.01 19.40
C HIS A 30 -7.77 -2.78 19.75
N ALA A 31 -8.44 -1.63 19.96
CA ALA A 31 -7.78 -0.35 20.19
C ALA A 31 -6.87 -0.36 21.44
N ASP A 32 -7.19 -1.21 22.42
CA ASP A 32 -6.44 -1.32 23.68
C ASP A 32 -5.16 -2.17 23.56
N ASP A 33 -4.94 -2.84 22.42
CA ASP A 33 -3.75 -3.66 22.19
C ASP A 33 -2.56 -2.77 21.77
N PRO A 34 -1.38 -2.88 22.41
CA PRO A 34 -0.17 -2.16 22.00
C PRO A 34 0.20 -2.34 20.51
N SER A 35 -0.20 -3.46 19.89
CA SER A 35 0.04 -3.74 18.48
C SER A 35 -0.97 -3.09 17.51
N SER A 36 -2.03 -2.45 18.04
CA SER A 36 -3.06 -1.78 17.25
C SER A 36 -2.50 -0.66 16.36
N SER A 37 -1.52 0.09 16.86
CA SER A 37 -0.82 1.12 16.08
C SER A 37 -0.12 0.56 14.83
N LEU A 38 0.40 -0.68 14.88
CA LEU A 38 1.03 -1.30 13.72
C LEU A 38 -0.02 -1.76 12.71
N TRP A 39 -1.15 -2.30 13.18
CA TRP A 39 -2.24 -2.70 12.30
C TRP A 39 -2.90 -1.52 11.60
N ILE A 40 -3.10 -0.38 12.28
CA ILE A 40 -3.70 0.79 11.63
C ILE A 40 -2.77 1.37 10.56
N ILE A 41 -1.46 1.49 10.84
CA ILE A 41 -0.47 1.99 9.87
C ILE A 41 -0.35 1.03 8.68
N GLY A 42 -0.23 -0.28 8.95
CA GLY A 42 -0.20 -1.30 7.89
C GLY A 42 -1.48 -1.34 7.06
N GLY A 43 -2.62 -1.09 7.69
CA GLY A 43 -3.92 -1.03 7.04
C GLY A 43 -4.06 0.17 6.10
N ILE A 44 -3.71 1.37 6.58
CA ILE A 44 -3.67 2.59 5.77
C ILE A 44 -2.72 2.41 4.59
N ARG A 45 -1.52 1.87 4.82
CA ARG A 45 -0.55 1.55 3.76
C ARG A 45 -1.13 0.62 2.68
N GLY A 46 -1.86 -0.42 3.08
CA GLY A 46 -2.55 -1.31 2.13
C GLY A 46 -3.58 -0.57 1.28
N LEU A 47 -4.33 0.37 1.88
CA LEU A 47 -5.31 1.20 1.16
C LEU A 47 -4.63 2.19 0.21
N VAL A 48 -3.53 2.81 0.62
CA VAL A 48 -2.71 3.71 -0.21
C VAL A 48 -2.20 2.99 -1.44
N VAL A 49 -1.62 1.79 -1.27
CA VAL A 49 -1.17 0.94 -2.38
C VAL A 49 -2.32 0.58 -3.31
N ALA A 50 -3.50 0.25 -2.76
CA ALA A 50 -4.67 -0.05 -3.57
C ALA A 50 -5.08 1.13 -4.48
N VAL A 51 -5.10 2.35 -3.93
CA VAL A 51 -5.41 3.57 -4.69
C VAL A 51 -4.37 3.80 -5.79
N ALA A 52 -3.08 3.65 -5.49
CA ALA A 52 -2.00 3.79 -6.47
C ALA A 52 -2.17 2.81 -7.64
N VAL A 53 -2.39 1.54 -7.32
CA VAL A 53 -2.54 0.45 -8.30
C VAL A 53 -3.79 0.63 -9.15
N TRP A 54 -4.91 1.08 -8.58
CA TRP A 54 -6.11 1.40 -9.35
C TRP A 54 -5.95 2.66 -10.21
N ALA A 55 -5.19 3.66 -9.77
CA ALA A 55 -4.83 4.79 -10.62
C ALA A 55 -4.01 4.33 -11.84
N LEU A 56 -3.07 3.40 -11.66
CA LEU A 56 -2.34 2.78 -12.78
C LEU A 56 -3.27 2.02 -13.73
N ALA A 57 -4.19 1.20 -13.18
CA ALA A 57 -5.16 0.47 -13.97
C ALA A 57 -6.07 1.41 -14.78
N GLY A 58 -6.59 2.46 -14.15
CA GLY A 58 -7.42 3.48 -14.78
C GLY A 58 -6.65 4.27 -15.83
N GLY A 59 -5.44 4.71 -15.53
CA GLY A 59 -4.56 5.40 -16.47
C GLY A 59 -4.31 4.59 -17.73
N TRP A 60 -4.10 3.27 -17.57
CA TRP A 60 -3.90 2.36 -18.70
C TRP A 60 -5.18 2.12 -19.51
N LEU A 61 -6.31 1.89 -18.84
CA LEU A 61 -7.59 1.60 -19.50
C LEU A 61 -8.18 2.81 -20.24
N PHE A 62 -8.02 4.01 -19.68
CA PHE A 62 -8.59 5.24 -20.22
C PHE A 62 -7.57 6.10 -21.00
N GLY A 63 -6.34 5.62 -21.16
CA GLY A 63 -5.27 6.34 -21.87
C GLY A 63 -4.86 7.65 -21.18
N GLN A 64 -5.00 7.73 -19.86
CA GLN A 64 -4.75 8.93 -19.08
C GLN A 64 -3.34 8.91 -18.47
N THR A 65 -2.39 9.59 -19.13
CA THR A 65 -0.99 9.66 -18.68
C THR A 65 -0.84 10.26 -17.27
N TRP A 66 -1.67 11.25 -16.91
CA TRP A 66 -1.59 11.87 -15.58
C TRP A 66 -1.90 10.89 -14.44
N LEU A 67 -2.83 9.94 -14.65
CA LEU A 67 -3.14 8.88 -13.69
C LEU A 67 -1.98 7.90 -13.55
N LEU A 68 -1.28 7.61 -14.66
CA LEU A 68 -0.08 6.77 -14.63
C LEU A 68 1.04 7.43 -13.83
N VAL A 69 1.31 8.71 -14.09
CA VAL A 69 2.32 9.48 -13.34
C VAL A 69 1.95 9.55 -11.87
N PHE A 70 0.71 9.88 -11.54
CA PHE A 70 0.21 9.89 -10.18
C PHE A 70 0.41 8.53 -9.48
N GLY A 71 -0.07 7.45 -10.10
CA GLY A 71 0.03 6.10 -9.53
C GLY A 71 1.48 5.65 -9.32
N VAL A 72 2.39 5.96 -10.25
CA VAL A 72 3.82 5.63 -10.12
C VAL A 72 4.48 6.45 -9.01
N VAL A 73 4.29 7.77 -8.99
CA VAL A 73 4.91 8.65 -8.00
C VAL A 73 4.41 8.31 -6.60
N PHE A 74 3.10 8.19 -6.44
CA PHE A 74 2.47 7.87 -5.17
C PHE A 74 2.92 6.50 -4.63
N LEU A 75 3.03 5.49 -5.51
CA LEU A 75 3.55 4.18 -5.13
C LEU A 75 5.05 4.24 -4.78
N ALA A 76 5.83 5.02 -5.50
CA ALA A 76 7.26 5.18 -5.25
C ALA A 76 7.54 5.88 -3.91
N GLU A 77 6.77 6.92 -3.57
CA GLU A 77 6.84 7.60 -2.28
C GLU A 77 6.49 6.65 -1.13
N GLU A 78 5.41 5.87 -1.29
CA GLU A 78 5.00 4.88 -0.29
C GLU A 78 6.05 3.77 -0.10
N LEU A 79 6.66 3.30 -1.19
CA LEU A 79 7.76 2.31 -1.16
C LEU A 79 9.04 2.88 -0.55
N TYR A 80 9.34 4.15 -0.80
CA TYR A 80 10.47 4.83 -0.20
C TYR A 80 10.30 4.95 1.31
N GLU A 81 9.16 5.47 1.79
CA GLU A 81 8.90 5.55 3.23
C GLU A 81 8.90 4.18 3.89
N THR A 82 8.22 3.19 3.31
CA THR A 82 8.21 1.82 3.86
C THR A 82 9.60 1.20 3.89
N GLY A 83 10.35 1.32 2.80
CA GLY A 83 11.71 0.83 2.71
C GLY A 83 12.62 1.46 3.75
N VAL A 84 12.56 2.79 3.91
CA VAL A 84 13.34 3.53 4.91
C VAL A 84 12.97 3.11 6.33
N VAL A 85 11.68 3.01 6.65
CA VAL A 85 11.22 2.58 7.98
C VAL A 85 11.70 1.16 8.32
N VAL A 86 11.56 0.22 7.39
CA VAL A 86 12.03 -1.17 7.59
C VAL A 86 13.55 -1.22 7.74
N LEU A 87 14.28 -0.42 6.97
CA LEU A 87 15.74 -0.34 7.05
C LEU A 87 16.18 0.20 8.42
N LEU A 88 15.57 1.28 8.90
CA LEU A 88 15.84 1.87 10.20
C LEU A 88 15.54 0.89 11.35
N LEU A 89 14.42 0.18 11.29
CA LEU A 89 14.07 -0.84 12.28
C LEU A 89 15.08 -1.99 12.30
N ARG A 90 15.56 -2.43 11.12
CA ARG A 90 16.60 -3.46 11.03
C ARG A 90 17.94 -2.99 11.61
N MET A 91 18.33 -1.76 11.37
CA MET A 91 19.56 -1.18 11.95
C MET A 91 19.45 -1.04 13.47
N ALA A 92 18.33 -0.52 13.97
CA ALA A 92 18.09 -0.38 15.40
C ALA A 92 18.10 -1.73 16.13
N GLY A 93 17.54 -2.78 15.53
CA GLY A 93 17.57 -4.13 16.08
C GLY A 93 18.95 -4.81 16.00
N SER A 94 19.83 -4.37 15.09
CA SER A 94 21.17 -4.94 14.91
C SER A 94 22.24 -4.29 15.80
N GLY A 95 21.97 -3.09 16.34
CA GLY A 95 22.87 -2.36 17.24
C GLY A 95 22.65 -2.60 18.74
N GLY A 96 21.72 -3.49 19.11
CA GLY A 96 21.37 -3.82 20.50
C GLY A 96 21.94 -5.15 21.01
N ALA A 97 23.07 -5.62 20.45
CA ALA A 97 23.78 -6.82 20.89
C ALA A 97 25.09 -6.47 21.59
#